data_AF-A0A7X1HQK3-F1
#
_entry.id   AF-A0A7X1HQK3-F1
#
_cell.length_a   1.000
_cell.length_b   1.000
_cell.length_c   1.000
_cell.angle_alpha   90.00
_cell.angle_beta   90.00
_cell.angle_gamma   90.00
#
_symmetry.space_group_name_H-M   'P 1'
#
loop_
_entity.id
_entity.type
_entity.pdbx_description
1 polymer ?
#
loop_
_entity_poly.entity_id
_entity_poly.type
_entity_poly.pdbx_seq_one_letter_code
_entity_poly.pdbx_strand_id
1 'polypeptide(L)'
;MRKLKMLILAATLSFTAFAGLVNGKMTKIRSYEKGNQISFESKIPNVTFKVKKVDIFKAMTRYGKVMSVADFERNGIILDVDRKVVVTLDRKGDGLWIKSKNNSMFVTERELDKIRR
;
A
#
# COMPACT_ATOMS: atom_id res chain seq x y z
N MET A 1 40.39 -8.24 -5.47
CA MET A 1 39.37 -7.63 -6.36
C MET A 1 38.01 -8.36 -6.41
N ARG A 2 37.90 -9.68 -6.20
CA ARG A 2 36.60 -10.41 -6.19
C ARG A 2 35.63 -9.96 -5.07
N LYS A 3 36.14 -9.68 -3.87
CA LYS A 3 35.32 -9.32 -2.70
C LYS A 3 34.61 -7.96 -2.85
N LEU A 4 35.24 -6.99 -3.52
CA LEU A 4 34.65 -5.66 -3.75
C LEU A 4 33.49 -5.70 -4.76
N LYS A 5 33.61 -6.52 -5.82
CA LYS A 5 32.52 -6.75 -6.79
C LYS A 5 31.31 -7.43 -6.15
N MET A 6 31.53 -8.35 -5.22
CA MET A 6 30.45 -9.06 -4.51
C MET A 6 29.71 -8.16 -3.52
N LEU A 7 30.42 -7.22 -2.87
CA LEU A 7 29.83 -6.22 -1.98
C LEU A 7 28.94 -5.22 -2.74
N ILE A 8 29.38 -4.79 -3.93
CA ILE A 8 28.59 -3.89 -4.80
C ILE A 8 27.32 -4.61 -5.28
N LEU A 9 27.41 -5.89 -5.64
CA LEU A 9 26.24 -6.67 -6.07
C LEU A 9 25.20 -6.85 -4.94
N ALA A 10 25.66 -7.12 -3.72
CA ALA A 10 24.79 -7.20 -2.54
C ALA A 10 24.14 -5.84 -2.21
N ALA A 11 24.88 -4.74 -2.36
CA ALA A 11 24.36 -3.39 -2.16
C ALA A 11 23.32 -3.00 -3.22
N THR A 12 23.48 -3.43 -4.48
CA THR A 12 22.49 -3.17 -5.54
C THR A 12 21.18 -3.96 -5.36
N LEU A 13 21.22 -5.12 -4.71
CA LEU A 13 20.02 -5.93 -4.43
C LEU A 13 19.20 -5.42 -3.23
N SER A 14 19.78 -4.61 -2.34
CA SER A 14 19.06 -4.05 -1.19
C SER A 14 18.13 -2.88 -1.52
N PHE A 15 18.25 -2.26 -2.70
CA PHE A 15 17.39 -1.13 -3.08
C PHE A 15 16.02 -1.55 -3.66
N THR A 16 15.79 -2.84 -3.93
CA THR A 16 14.57 -3.33 -4.60
C THR A 16 13.47 -3.82 -3.64
N ALA A 17 13.58 -3.53 -2.34
CA ALA A 17 12.64 -4.03 -1.33
C ALA A 17 11.54 -3.03 -0.92
N PHE A 18 11.53 -1.83 -1.50
CA PHE A 18 10.47 -0.85 -1.29
C PHE A 18 9.29 -1.17 -2.19
N ALA A 19 8.12 -1.35 -1.58
CA ALA A 19 6.92 -1.81 -2.26
C ALA A 19 5.84 -0.71 -2.35
N GLY A 20 6.21 0.51 -1.97
CA GLY A 20 5.34 1.66 -2.04
C GLY A 20 5.83 2.87 -1.27
N LEU A 21 4.92 3.82 -1.10
CA LEU A 21 5.13 5.07 -0.36
C LEU A 21 4.03 5.25 0.67
N VAL A 22 4.35 5.85 1.80
CA VAL A 22 3.35 6.38 2.73
C VAL A 22 3.70 7.81 3.09
N ASN A 23 2.80 8.75 2.84
CA ASN A 23 3.01 10.19 3.04
C ASN A 23 4.33 10.69 2.41
N GLY A 24 4.63 10.21 1.20
CA GLY A 24 5.86 10.55 0.47
C GLY A 24 7.12 9.83 0.93
N LYS A 25 7.08 9.00 1.99
CA LYS A 25 8.22 8.22 2.47
C LYS A 25 8.22 6.82 1.87
N MET A 26 9.34 6.41 1.27
CA MET A 26 9.53 5.07 0.72
C MET A 26 9.46 4.03 1.83
N THR A 27 8.64 3.00 1.63
CA THR A 27 8.44 1.97 2.65
C THR A 27 8.08 0.63 2.05
N LYS A 28 8.18 -0.40 2.88
CA LYS A 28 7.72 -1.73 2.52
C LYS A 28 6.24 -1.84 2.88
N ILE A 29 5.42 -1.97 1.85
CA ILE A 29 3.99 -2.27 1.95
C ILE A 29 3.79 -3.76 1.75
N ARG A 30 2.89 -4.35 2.53
CA ARG A 30 2.42 -5.72 2.33
C ARG A 30 0.91 -5.71 2.14
N SER A 31 0.46 -6.42 1.12
CA SER A 31 -0.95 -6.63 0.87
C SER A 31 -1.40 -7.98 1.42
N TYR A 32 -2.51 -7.99 2.15
CA TYR A 32 -3.13 -9.20 2.67
C TYR A 32 -4.61 -9.21 2.32
N GLU A 33 -5.09 -10.39 1.95
CA GLU A 33 -6.49 -10.63 1.71
C GLU A 33 -7.15 -11.23 2.94
N LYS A 34 -8.27 -10.66 3.39
CA LYS A 34 -9.06 -11.21 4.51
C LYS A 34 -10.55 -11.05 4.23
N GLY A 35 -11.22 -12.14 3.89
CA GLY A 35 -12.66 -12.15 3.61
C GLY A 35 -13.02 -11.23 2.44
N ASN A 36 -13.84 -10.20 2.67
CA ASN A 36 -14.22 -9.20 1.65
C ASN A 36 -13.36 -7.92 1.66
N GLN A 37 -12.25 -7.92 2.40
CA GLN A 37 -11.36 -6.77 2.52
C GLN A 37 -9.92 -7.11 2.10
N ILE A 38 -9.21 -6.08 1.67
CA ILE A 38 -7.79 -6.09 1.37
C ILE A 38 -7.11 -5.12 2.32
N SER A 39 -6.12 -5.61 3.06
CA SER A 39 -5.32 -4.84 4.01
C SER A 39 -3.99 -4.48 3.37
N PHE A 40 -3.63 -3.20 3.42
CA PHE A 40 -2.34 -2.68 2.98
C PHE A 40 -1.59 -2.15 4.21
N GLU A 41 -0.54 -2.87 4.61
CA GLU A 41 0.22 -2.61 5.83
C GLU A 41 1.59 -2.05 5.50
N SER A 42 1.94 -0.93 6.10
CA SER A 42 3.29 -0.37 6.13
C SER A 42 3.87 -0.49 7.54
N LYS A 43 5.16 -0.82 7.65
CA LYS A 43 5.87 -0.82 8.94
C LYS A 43 6.35 0.57 9.37
N ILE A 44 6.78 1.40 8.41
CA ILE A 44 7.38 2.72 8.70
C ILE A 44 6.85 3.74 7.70
N PRO A 45 5.98 4.69 8.10
CA PRO A 45 5.23 4.70 9.37
C PRO A 45 4.35 3.45 9.50
N ASN A 46 4.04 3.04 10.74
CA ASN A 46 3.16 1.90 11.01
C ASN A 46 1.71 2.30 10.72
N VAL A 47 1.22 1.91 9.54
CA VAL A 47 -0.11 2.30 9.07
C VAL A 47 -0.73 1.19 8.26
N THR A 48 -2.03 0.96 8.47
CA THR A 48 -2.80 -0.05 7.77
C THR A 48 -4.07 0.56 7.21
N PHE A 49 -4.31 0.34 5.92
CA PHE A 49 -5.60 0.61 5.28
C PHE A 49 -6.29 -0.71 4.95
N LYS A 50 -7.54 -0.89 5.39
CA LYS A 50 -8.37 -2.04 5.04
C LYS A 50 -9.52 -1.55 4.17
N VAL A 51 -9.55 -1.98 2.91
CA VAL A 51 -10.51 -1.51 1.90
C VAL A 51 -11.31 -2.69 1.37
N LYS A 52 -12.57 -2.48 0.99
CA LYS A 52 -13.37 -3.54 0.36
C LYS A 52 -12.72 -3.99 -0.95
N LYS A 53 -12.67 -5.31 -1.19
CA LYS A 53 -12.14 -5.91 -2.42
C LYS A 53 -12.76 -5.33 -3.68
N VAL A 54 -14.09 -5.23 -3.69
CA VAL A 54 -14.86 -4.74 -4.84
C VAL A 54 -14.41 -3.33 -5.23
N ASP A 55 -14.16 -2.45 -4.25
CA ASP A 55 -13.74 -1.08 -4.52
C ASP A 55 -12.28 -1.02 -5.00
N ILE A 56 -11.40 -1.88 -4.49
CA ILE A 56 -10.02 -2.02 -4.98
C ILE A 56 -10.02 -2.49 -6.42
N PHE A 57 -10.72 -3.58 -6.75
CA PHE A 57 -10.79 -4.08 -8.12
C PHE A 57 -11.44 -3.07 -9.07
N LYS A 58 -12.49 -2.38 -8.62
CA LYS A 58 -13.08 -1.27 -9.38
C LYS A 58 -12.09 -0.14 -9.62
N ALA A 59 -11.29 0.23 -8.62
CA ALA A 59 -10.26 1.25 -8.78
C ALA A 59 -9.13 0.80 -9.70
N MET A 60 -8.86 -0.50 -9.77
CA MET A 60 -7.81 -1.06 -10.63
C MET A 60 -8.25 -1.21 -12.09
N THR A 61 -9.55 -1.36 -12.36
CA THR A 61 -10.08 -1.59 -13.73
C THR A 61 -10.72 -0.35 -14.36
N ARG A 62 -11.30 0.55 -13.56
CA ARG A 62 -12.00 1.73 -14.06
C ARG A 62 -11.04 2.89 -14.27
N TYR A 63 -11.27 3.65 -15.35
CA TYR A 63 -10.66 4.96 -15.52
C TYR A 63 -11.25 5.98 -14.53
N GLY A 64 -10.39 6.59 -13.72
CA GLY A 64 -10.74 7.64 -12.77
C GLY A 64 -10.61 7.22 -11.31
N LYS A 65 -11.11 8.09 -10.42
CA LYS A 65 -11.00 7.93 -8.97
C LYS A 65 -12.22 7.19 -8.42
N VAL A 66 -12.00 6.27 -7.48
CA VAL A 66 -13.06 5.56 -6.77
C VAL A 66 -13.04 6.01 -5.31
N MET A 67 -14.16 6.52 -4.81
CA MET A 67 -14.31 6.78 -3.38
C MET A 67 -14.76 5.50 -2.69
N SER A 68 -14.12 5.17 -1.57
CA SER A 68 -14.45 4.01 -0.76
C SER A 68 -14.35 4.40 0.72
N VAL A 69 -14.84 3.51 1.57
CA VAL A 69 -14.70 3.61 3.01
C VAL A 69 -13.70 2.54 3.44
N ALA A 70 -12.64 2.98 4.14
CA ALA A 70 -11.58 2.11 4.61
C ALA A 70 -11.48 2.14 6.13
N ASP A 71 -11.14 1.00 6.73
CA ASP A 71 -10.70 0.98 8.11
C ASP A 71 -9.23 1.39 8.16
N PHE A 72 -8.89 2.33 9.04
CA PHE A 72 -7.53 2.89 9.14
C PHE A 72 -6.97 2.65 10.53
N GLU A 73 -5.78 2.05 10.58
CA GLU A 73 -5.07 1.76 11.83
C GLU A 73 -3.69 2.42 11.78
N ARG A 74 -3.25 2.99 12.90
CA ARG A 74 -1.94 3.63 13.03
C ARG A 74 -1.25 3.14 14.29
N ASN A 75 0.00 2.70 14.18
CA ASN A 75 0.78 2.16 15.29
C ASN A 75 0.10 1.01 16.06
N GLY A 76 -0.75 0.22 15.39
CA GLY A 76 -1.52 -0.86 16.03
C GLY A 76 -2.65 -0.41 16.95
N ILE A 77 -2.91 0.91 17.03
CA ILE A 77 -4.02 1.46 17.80
C ILE A 77 -5.16 1.77 16.84
N ILE A 78 -6.32 1.16 17.11
CA ILE A 78 -7.60 1.59 16.54
C ILE A 78 -8.01 2.81 17.37
N LEU A 79 -7.93 4.01 16.79
CA LEU A 79 -8.34 5.22 17.50
C LEU A 79 -9.88 5.21 17.61
N ASP A 80 -10.39 5.34 18.83
CA ASP A 80 -11.47 4.52 19.37
C ASP A 80 -12.93 4.82 18.92
N VAL A 81 -13.18 5.65 17.90
CA VAL A 81 -14.58 6.10 17.64
C VAL A 81 -15.00 6.18 16.15
N ASP A 82 -14.08 6.33 15.18
CA ASP A 82 -14.45 6.56 13.77
C ASP A 82 -13.75 5.60 12.80
N ARG A 83 -14.07 4.31 12.93
CA ARG A 83 -13.46 3.17 12.20
C ARG A 83 -13.47 3.24 10.67
N LYS A 84 -14.00 4.29 10.05
CA LYS A 84 -14.30 4.35 8.62
C LYS A 84 -13.87 5.70 8.06
N VAL A 85 -12.67 5.74 7.47
CA VAL A 85 -12.20 6.92 6.74
C VAL A 85 -12.65 6.83 5.30
N VAL A 86 -13.17 7.94 4.77
CA VAL A 86 -13.37 8.06 3.33
C VAL A 86 -11.99 8.13 2.68
N VAL A 87 -11.74 7.21 1.77
CA VAL A 87 -10.52 7.15 0.97
C VAL A 87 -10.85 7.30 -0.49
N THR A 88 -9.95 7.97 -1.19
CA THR A 88 -9.94 8.03 -2.64
C THR A 88 -8.90 7.05 -3.15
N LEU A 89 -9.36 6.09 -3.94
CA LEU A 89 -8.56 5.12 -4.66
C LEU A 89 -8.31 5.66 -6.07
N ASP A 90 -7.04 5.79 -6.46
CA ASP A 90 -6.64 6.44 -7.70
C ASP A 90 -5.53 5.62 -8.37
N ARG A 91 -5.87 4.97 -9.49
CA ARG A 91 -4.93 4.20 -10.28
C ARG A 91 -4.03 5.16 -11.06
N LYS A 92 -2.72 5.10 -10.79
CA LYS A 92 -1.75 5.98 -11.47
C LYS A 92 -0.46 5.23 -11.75
N GLY A 93 -0.09 5.15 -13.03
CA GLY A 93 1.07 4.38 -13.48
C GLY A 93 0.94 2.92 -13.05
N ASP A 94 2.03 2.37 -12.53
CA ASP A 94 2.13 0.98 -12.07
C ASP A 94 1.77 0.81 -10.60
N GLY A 95 0.70 1.46 -10.14
CA GLY A 95 0.26 1.31 -8.75
C GLY A 95 -1.07 1.98 -8.43
N LEU A 96 -1.45 1.87 -7.16
CA LEU A 96 -2.71 2.38 -6.61
C LEU A 96 -2.42 3.35 -5.48
N TRP A 97 -2.94 4.56 -5.60
CA TRP A 97 -2.98 5.50 -4.50
C TRP A 97 -4.23 5.27 -3.65
N ILE A 98 -4.04 5.23 -2.34
CA ILE A 98 -5.07 5.23 -1.32
C ILE A 98 -4.89 6.52 -0.52
N LYS A 99 -5.80 7.47 -0.65
CA LYS A 99 -5.69 8.80 -0.05
C LYS A 99 -6.86 9.07 0.87
N SER A 100 -6.60 9.34 2.15
CA SER A 100 -7.53 9.98 3.06
C SER A 100 -7.18 11.45 3.23
N LYS A 101 -7.94 12.19 4.04
CA LYS A 101 -7.68 13.62 4.32
C LYS A 101 -6.26 13.88 4.84
N ASN A 102 -5.74 12.98 5.68
CA ASN A 102 -4.49 13.19 6.43
C ASN A 102 -3.38 12.20 6.06
N ASN A 103 -3.69 11.16 5.28
CA ASN A 103 -2.74 10.10 4.96
C ASN A 103 -2.86 9.70 3.49
N SER A 104 -1.73 9.32 2.91
CA SER A 104 -1.63 8.80 1.55
C SER A 104 -0.74 7.58 1.56
N MET A 105 -1.14 6.55 0.82
CA MET A 105 -0.37 5.34 0.61
C MET A 105 -0.37 5.04 -0.88
N PHE A 106 0.80 4.78 -1.45
CA PHE A 106 0.95 4.28 -2.82
C PHE A 106 1.40 2.85 -2.76
N VAL A 107 0.61 1.96 -3.35
CA VAL A 107 0.89 0.52 -3.43
C VAL A 107 1.35 0.20 -4.85
N THR A 108 2.51 -0.41 -4.97
CA THR A 108 3.07 -0.79 -6.29
C THR A 108 2.32 -1.97 -6.91
N GLU A 109 2.39 -2.11 -8.23
CA GLU A 109 1.77 -3.20 -8.98
C GLU A 109 2.18 -4.57 -8.45
N ARG A 110 3.45 -4.72 -8.07
CA ARG A 110 3.98 -5.95 -7.49
C ARG A 110 3.19 -6.44 -6.28
N GLU A 111 2.69 -5.54 -5.43
CA GLU A 111 1.85 -5.91 -4.28
C GLU A 111 0.38 -6.09 -4.70
N LEU A 112 -0.10 -5.31 -5.67
CA LEU A 112 -1.45 -5.45 -6.21
C LEU A 112 -1.66 -6.76 -6.98
N ASP A 113 -0.64 -7.32 -7.62
CA ASP A 113 -0.73 -8.59 -8.33
C ASP A 113 -0.93 -9.79 -7.38
N LYS A 114 -0.54 -9.65 -6.10
CA LYS A 114 -0.74 -10.71 -5.10
C LYS A 114 -2.20 -10.86 -4.67
N ILE A 115 -2.99 -9.82 -4.84
CA ILE A 115 -4.41 -9.75 -4.46
C ILE A 115 -5.36 -9.85 -5.67
N ARG A 116 -4.81 -9.91 -6.89
CA ARG A 116 -5.57 -10.14 -8.12
C ARG A 116 -5.83 -11.62 -8.41
N ARG A 117 -5.03 -12.50 -7.82
CA ARG A 117 -5.09 -13.96 -8.00
C ARG A 117 -6.06 -14.56 -7.00
#